data_AF-A0A7X7FSK8-F1
#
_entry.id   AF-A0A7X7FSK8-F1
#
_cell.length_a   1.000
_cell.length_b   1.000
_cell.length_c   1.000
_cell.angle_alpha   90.00
_cell.angle_beta   90.00
_cell.angle_gamma   90.00
#
_symmetry.space_group_name_H-M   'P 1'
#
loop_
_entity.id
_entity.type
_entity.pdbx_description
1 polymer ?
#
loop_
_entity_poly.entity_id
_entity_poly.type
_entity_poly.pdbx_seq_one_letter_code
_entity_poly.pdbx_strand_id
1 'polypeptide(L)' 'MNIPDKSRAFVVDGTGKGSIQEIPIPKVGTGDVLIRMEGIYGCAGGDTIVYSGKHPHSLG' A
#
# COMPACT_ATOMS: atom_id res chain seq x y z
N MET A 1 -15.18 -17.39 3.68
CA MET A 1 -13.84 -16.96 4.13
C MET A 1 -14.03 -15.60 4.80
N ASN A 2 -13.59 -15.41 6.04
CA ASN A 2 -13.76 -14.13 6.74
C ASN A 2 -12.60 -13.20 6.37
N ILE A 3 -12.89 -12.12 5.63
CA ILE A 3 -11.89 -11.09 5.30
C ILE A 3 -11.98 -10.05 6.43
N PRO A 4 -10.87 -9.68 7.09
CA PRO A 4 -10.89 -8.65 8.13
C PRO A 4 -11.25 -7.28 7.54
N ASP A 5 -11.79 -6.38 8.37
CA ASP A 5 -12.14 -5.01 7.92
C ASP A 5 -10.92 -4.09 7.78
N LYS A 6 -9.81 -4.47 8.42
CA LYS A 6 -8.55 -3.71 8.42
C LYS A 6 -7.37 -4.63 8.15
N SER A 7 -6.28 -4.04 7.64
CA SER A 7 -5.00 -4.70 7.45
C SER A 7 -3.86 -3.80 7.93
N ARG A 8 -2.77 -4.42 8.37
CA ARG A 8 -1.53 -3.73 8.68
C ARG A 8 -0.76 -3.44 7.39
N ALA A 9 -0.43 -2.19 7.13
CA ALA A 9 0.30 -1.75 5.94
C ALA A 9 1.41 -0.76 6.31
N PHE A 10 2.44 -0.65 5.45
CA PHE A 10 3.40 0.45 5.49
C PHE A 10 2.87 1.60 4.62
N VAL A 11 2.47 2.69 5.27
CA VAL A 11 1.87 3.86 4.62
C VAL A 11 2.94 4.94 4.49
N VAL A 12 3.07 5.50 3.30
CA VAL A 12 4.09 6.52 2.97
C VAL A 12 3.41 7.84 2.66
N ASP A 13 4.04 8.96 3.02
CA ASP A 13 3.49 10.31 2.86
C ASP A 13 4.06 11.07 1.65
N GLY A 14 4.89 10.41 0.83
CA GLY A 14 5.55 11.03 -0.31
C GLY A 14 6.66 12.02 0.08
N THR A 15 7.05 12.12 1.34
CA THR A 15 8.14 13.02 1.79
C THR A 15 9.44 12.27 2.11
N GLY A 16 9.50 10.99 1.74
CA GLY A 16 10.55 10.09 2.17
C GLY A 16 10.36 9.63 3.62
N LYS A 17 9.11 9.59 4.10
CA LYS A 17 8.73 9.05 5.41
C LYS A 17 7.58 8.07 5.27
N GLY A 18 7.49 7.15 6.22
CA GLY A 18 6.38 6.21 6.31
C GLY A 18 6.31 5.55 7.67
N SER A 19 5.17 4.94 7.96
CA SER A 19 4.92 4.24 9.20
C SER A 19 4.03 3.03 8.97
N ILE A 20 4.14 2.07 9.88
CA ILE A 20 3.24 0.92 9.91
C ILE A 20 1.93 1.35 10.56
N GLN A 21 0.82 1.15 9.87
CA GLN A 21 -0.52 1.56 10.31
C GLN A 21 -1.54 0.44 10.07
N GLU A 22 -2.64 0.44 10.82
CA GLU A 22 -3.84 -0.31 10.47
C GLU A 22 -4.72 0.52 9.54
N ILE A 23 -4.92 0.04 8.31
CA ILE A 23 -5.73 0.71 7.29
C ILE A 23 -6.97 -0.12 6.95
N PRO A 24 -8.09 0.52 6.56
CA PRO A 24 -9.26 -0.23 6.08
C PRO A 24 -8.91 -1.02 4.82
N ILE A 25 -9.42 -2.25 4.71
CA ILE A 25 -9.32 -3.01 3.46
C ILE A 25 -10.32 -2.42 2.46
N PRO A 26 -9.90 -2.07 1.23
CA PRO A 26 -10.78 -1.45 0.26
C PRO A 26 -11.86 -2.43 -0.20
N LYS A 27 -13.04 -1.89 -0.56
CA LYS A 27 -14.07 -2.66 -1.23
C LYS A 27 -13.59 -3.06 -2.63
N VAL A 28 -13.86 -4.31 -3.00
CA VAL A 28 -13.43 -4.90 -4.26
C VAL A 28 -14.54 -4.70 -5.29
N GLY A 29 -14.24 -4.06 -6.43
CA GLY A 29 -15.21 -3.80 -7.49
C GLY A 29 -15.53 -5.05 -8.31
N THR A 30 -16.41 -4.88 -9.30
CA THR A 30 -16.67 -5.95 -10.28
C THR A 30 -15.45 -6.13 -11.17
N GLY A 31 -14.83 -7.31 -11.13
CA GLY A 31 -13.62 -7.63 -11.90
C GLY A 31 -12.31 -7.47 -11.13
N ASP A 32 -12.34 -6.90 -9.93
CA ASP A 32 -11.16 -6.80 -9.06
C ASP A 32 -11.00 -8.08 -8.22
N VAL A 33 -9.76 -8.33 -7.79
CA VAL A 33 -9.45 -9.45 -6.87
C VAL A 33 -8.71 -8.90 -5.66
N LEU A 34 -9.15 -9.31 -4.46
CA LEU A 34 -8.41 -9.06 -3.23
C LEU A 34 -7.41 -10.19 -3.00
N ILE A 35 -6.13 -9.83 -2.91
CA ILE A 35 -5.03 -10.78 -2.67
C ILE A 35 -4.54 -10.61 -1.24
N ARG A 36 -4.49 -11.71 -0.49
CA ARG A 36 -3.79 -11.75 0.78
C ARG A 36 -2.30 -11.90 0.52
N MET A 37 -1.55 -10.93 1.02
CA MET A 37 -0.10 -10.90 0.93
C MET A 37 0.50 -11.73 2.09
N GLU A 38 1.03 -12.93 1.82
CA GLU A 38 1.78 -13.77 2.77
C GLU A 38 3.26 -13.88 2.34
N GLY A 39 4.20 -13.39 3.16
CA GLY A 39 5.65 -13.55 2.91
C GLY A 39 6.47 -12.25 2.90
N ILE A 40 7.64 -12.31 2.24
CA ILE A 40 8.60 -11.22 2.12
C ILE A 40 8.42 -10.55 0.76
N TYR A 41 8.34 -9.22 0.75
CA TYR A 41 8.18 -8.42 -0.46
C TYR A 41 9.45 -7.61 -0.73
N GLY A 42 9.84 -7.56 -2.00
CA GLY A 42 10.95 -6.71 -2.44
C GLY A 42 10.48 -5.28 -2.69
N CYS A 43 11.37 -4.33 -2.44
CA CYS A 43 11.21 -2.95 -2.89
C CYS A 43 12.04 -2.74 -4.16
N ALA A 44 11.45 -2.17 -5.19
CA ALA A 44 12.09 -1.84 -6.45
C ALA A 44 12.32 -0.31 -6.57
N GLY A 45 13.02 0.11 -7.63
CA GLY A 45 13.31 1.52 -7.87
C GLY A 45 12.06 2.41 -7.97
N GLY A 46 10.95 1.86 -8.49
CA GLY A 46 9.66 2.55 -8.54
C GLY A 46 9.11 2.93 -7.16
N ASP A 47 9.25 2.05 -6.17
CA ASP A 47 8.78 2.31 -4.81
C ASP A 47 9.51 3.51 -4.18
N THR A 48 10.81 3.67 -4.46
CA THR A 48 11.62 4.77 -3.92
C THR A 48 11.21 6.12 -4.53
N ILE A 49 10.82 6.13 -5.81
CA ILE A 49 10.32 7.33 -6.50
C ILE A 49 8.98 7.75 -5.88
N VAL A 50 8.08 6.78 -5.60
CA VAL A 50 6.80 7.05 -4.95
C VAL A 50 7.01 7.53 -3.51
N TYR A 51 7.82 6.80 -2.73
CA TYR A 51 8.19 7.09 -1.35
C TYR A 51 8.72 8.51 -1.15
N SER A 52 9.54 8.99 -2.08
CA SER A 52 10.20 10.31 -2.00
C SER A 52 9.43 11.45 -2.68
N GLY A 53 8.20 11.22 -3.13
CA GLY A 53 7.39 12.29 -3.71
C GLY A 53 7.77 12.65 -5.15
N LYS A 54 8.69 11.91 -5.75
CA LYS A 54 9.24 12.20 -7.08
C LYS A 54 8.35 11.68 -8.20
N HIS A 55 7.39 10.80 -7.91
CA HIS A 55 6.41 10.37 -8.89
C HIS A 55 5.37 11.49 -9.09
N PRO A 56 4.95 11.82 -10.33
CA PRO A 56 3.94 12.85 -10.58
C PRO A 56 2.60 12.64 -9.87
N HIS A 57 2.35 11.41 -9.41
CA HIS A 57 1.16 11.00 -8.66
C HIS A 57 1.45 10.63 -7.18
N SER A 58 2.63 10.97 -6.65
CA SER A 58 2.99 10.69 -5.25
C SER A 58 2.30 11.59 -4.23
N LEU A 59 1.94 12.81 -4.63
CA LEU A 59 1.29 13.80 -3.76
C LEU A 59 -0.20 13.76 -4.10
N GLY A 60 -0.94 12.92 -3.37
CA GLY A 60 -2.40 12.79 -3.44
C GLY A 60 -3.03 13.13 -2.11
#